data_AF-A0A2N2QI16-F1
#
_entry.id   AF-A0A2N2QI16-F1
#
_cell.length_a   1.000
_cell.length_b   1.000
_cell.length_c   1.000
_cell.angle_alpha   90.00
_cell.angle_beta   90.00
_cell.angle_gamma   90.00
#
_symmetry.space_group_name_H-M   'P 1'
#
loop_
_entity.id
_entity.type
_entity.pdbx_description
1 polymer ?
#
loop_
_entity_poly.entity_id
_entity_poly.type
_entity_poly.pdbx_seq_one_letter_code
_entity_poly.pdbx_strand_id
1 'polypeptide(L)'
;MTRLLDELQRLYFPAPWCGRVGEGNALPILELSAAALAQGLAGEAPVQLALASGDGSVRGMVLRFTRRGDWPRVAELYQSLQEDLELPAPAIAASADDGYLLWLSLAEATPVPVARAFLVALCARYLADLPPAAIATVPGAGSDTGLVGLVPALHAANGKWSAFIDPGMGSMFVDESGLDMAPNLDRQAEMLAGLRSISPAALQRAQHLLAAAAAPSLPGAAASGALSGTFSDAQSFLLAVINDPSVSLSQRIEAATALLPYTARKSTG
;
A
#
# COMPACT_ATOMS: atom_id res chain seq x y z
N MET A 1 13.23 -22.57 -12.83
CA MET A 1 11.76 -22.36 -12.87
C MET A 1 11.10 -22.62 -11.52
N THR A 2 11.06 -23.86 -11.00
CA THR A 2 10.40 -24.21 -9.72
C THR A 2 10.89 -23.34 -8.57
N ARG A 3 12.21 -23.16 -8.45
CA ARG A 3 12.82 -22.29 -7.44
C ARG A 3 12.26 -20.86 -7.46
N LEU A 4 12.06 -20.27 -8.65
CA LEU A 4 11.52 -18.91 -8.75
C LEU A 4 10.07 -18.85 -8.25
N LEU A 5 9.25 -19.83 -8.61
CA LEU A 5 7.86 -19.90 -8.14
C LEU A 5 7.82 -20.07 -6.62
N ASP A 6 8.68 -20.92 -6.04
CA ASP A 6 8.78 -21.11 -4.60
C ASP A 6 9.14 -19.80 -3.88
N GLU A 7 10.09 -19.03 -4.41
CA GLU A 7 10.47 -17.72 -3.84
C GLU A 7 9.37 -16.67 -3.97
N LEU A 8 8.68 -16.62 -5.11
CA LEU A 8 7.52 -15.73 -5.30
C LEU A 8 6.37 -16.08 -4.34
N GLN A 9 6.09 -17.37 -4.14
CA GLN A 9 5.08 -17.82 -3.18
C GLN A 9 5.48 -17.47 -1.74
N ARG A 10 6.73 -17.78 -1.36
CA ARG A 10 7.28 -17.47 -0.04
C ARG A 10 7.11 -15.99 0.32
N LEU A 11 7.38 -15.11 -0.65
CA LEU A 11 7.41 -13.67 -0.45
C LEU A 11 6.04 -13.01 -0.59
N TYR A 12 5.24 -13.33 -1.61
CA TYR A 12 4.16 -12.44 -2.05
C TYR A 12 2.79 -13.11 -2.16
N PHE A 13 2.74 -14.41 -2.45
CA PHE A 13 1.49 -15.08 -2.80
C PHE A 13 1.10 -16.15 -1.77
N PRO A 14 -0.07 -16.04 -1.12
CA PRO A 14 -0.60 -17.16 -0.36
C PRO A 14 -0.93 -18.33 -1.30
N ALA A 15 -0.81 -19.57 -0.82
CA ALA A 15 -1.31 -20.74 -1.54
C ALA A 15 -2.82 -20.90 -1.30
N PRO A 16 -3.61 -21.35 -2.31
CA PRO A 16 -3.19 -21.65 -3.68
C PRO A 16 -3.02 -20.38 -4.54
N TRP A 17 -2.27 -20.51 -5.65
CA TRP A 17 -2.10 -19.43 -6.61
C TRP A 17 -3.42 -19.15 -7.31
N CYS A 18 -3.93 -17.93 -7.19
CA CYS A 18 -5.13 -17.49 -7.88
C CYS A 18 -4.79 -16.41 -8.90
N GLY A 19 -5.47 -16.38 -10.03
CA GLY A 19 -5.20 -15.41 -11.09
C GLY A 19 -5.97 -15.70 -12.36
N ARG A 20 -5.46 -15.18 -13.48
CA ARG A 20 -6.02 -15.40 -14.82
C ARG A 20 -4.91 -15.62 -15.84
N VAL A 21 -5.24 -16.35 -16.89
CA VAL A 21 -4.37 -16.59 -18.06
C VAL A 21 -5.03 -15.96 -19.27
N GLY A 22 -4.28 -15.16 -20.03
CA GLY A 22 -4.77 -14.45 -21.21
C GLY A 22 -5.01 -12.96 -20.97
N GLU A 23 -5.26 -12.25 -22.06
CA GLU A 23 -5.52 -10.81 -22.04
C GLU A 23 -7.02 -10.53 -21.89
N GLY A 24 -7.37 -9.58 -21.02
CA GLY A 24 -8.73 -9.08 -20.88
C GLY A 24 -9.26 -9.06 -19.45
N ASN A 25 -9.94 -7.97 -19.11
CA ASN A 25 -10.50 -7.76 -17.77
C ASN A 25 -11.71 -8.67 -17.47
N ALA A 26 -12.33 -9.27 -18.47
CA ALA A 26 -13.52 -10.11 -18.34
C ALA A 26 -13.23 -11.58 -17.99
N LEU A 27 -11.97 -12.00 -17.94
CA LEU A 27 -11.60 -13.37 -17.57
C LEU A 27 -11.80 -13.60 -16.05
N PRO A 28 -12.35 -14.76 -15.66
CA PRO A 28 -12.54 -15.09 -14.25
C PRO A 28 -11.19 -15.28 -13.54
N ILE A 29 -11.16 -14.95 -12.25
CA ILE A 29 -10.05 -15.32 -11.37
C ILE A 29 -10.27 -16.76 -10.93
N LEU A 30 -9.30 -17.62 -11.22
CA LEU A 30 -9.32 -19.05 -10.96
C LEU A 30 -8.02 -19.48 -10.29
N GLU A 31 -8.03 -20.67 -9.71
CA GLU A 31 -6.80 -21.32 -9.27
C GLU A 31 -5.91 -21.63 -10.49
N LEU A 32 -4.65 -21.22 -10.43
CA LEU A 32 -3.68 -21.39 -11.51
C LEU A 32 -2.92 -22.70 -11.33
N SER A 33 -2.82 -23.46 -12.41
CA SER A 33 -1.97 -24.66 -12.45
C SER A 33 -0.49 -24.29 -12.59
N ALA A 34 0.39 -25.20 -12.16
CA ALA A 34 1.82 -25.06 -12.40
C ALA A 34 2.16 -24.92 -13.89
N ALA A 35 1.38 -25.56 -14.78
CA ALA A 35 1.54 -25.44 -16.22
C ALA A 35 1.21 -24.03 -16.73
N ALA A 36 0.16 -23.39 -16.21
CA ALA A 36 -0.16 -22.00 -16.56
C ALA A 36 0.94 -21.03 -16.13
N LEU A 37 1.49 -21.21 -14.92
CA LEU A 37 2.62 -20.41 -14.44
C LEU A 37 3.88 -20.63 -15.32
N ALA A 38 4.16 -21.88 -15.71
CA ALA A 38 5.27 -22.21 -16.59
C ALA A 38 5.12 -21.55 -17.98
N GLN A 39 3.92 -21.57 -18.57
CA GLN A 39 3.62 -20.88 -19.82
C GLN A 39 3.84 -19.37 -19.71
N GLY A 40 3.44 -18.77 -18.57
CA GLY A 40 3.71 -17.36 -18.29
C GLY A 40 5.21 -17.04 -18.24
N LEU A 41 5.99 -17.83 -17.51
CA LEU A 41 7.45 -17.67 -17.41
C LEU A 41 8.16 -17.96 -18.74
N ALA A 42 7.58 -18.78 -19.61
CA ALA A 42 8.07 -19.05 -20.97
C ALA A 42 7.65 -17.97 -21.98
N GLY A 43 6.80 -17.02 -21.59
CA GLY A 43 6.30 -15.96 -22.46
C GLY A 43 5.27 -16.42 -23.48
N GLU A 44 4.66 -17.59 -23.26
CA GLU A 44 3.67 -18.20 -24.16
C GLU A 44 2.28 -17.62 -23.96
N ALA A 45 1.95 -17.22 -22.71
CA ALA A 45 0.67 -16.62 -22.37
C ALA A 45 0.84 -15.58 -21.25
N PRO A 46 0.15 -14.44 -21.31
CA PRO A 46 0.17 -13.50 -20.20
C PRO A 46 -0.54 -14.09 -19.00
N VAL A 47 0.10 -14.02 -17.83
CA VAL A 47 -0.45 -14.50 -16.57
C VAL A 47 -0.53 -13.33 -15.61
N GLN A 48 -1.70 -13.14 -15.01
CA GLN A 48 -1.90 -12.20 -13.91
C GLN A 48 -2.28 -12.96 -12.65
N LEU A 49 -1.73 -12.51 -11.52
CA LEU A 49 -1.80 -13.15 -10.22
C LEU A 49 -2.54 -12.27 -9.24
N ALA A 50 -3.45 -12.85 -8.46
CA ALA A 50 -4.10 -12.18 -7.35
C ALA A 50 -3.16 -12.13 -6.15
N LEU A 51 -2.86 -10.92 -5.67
CA LEU A 51 -2.14 -10.75 -4.40
C LEU A 51 -3.03 -11.06 -3.19
N ALA A 52 -4.33 -10.82 -3.33
CA ALA A 52 -5.32 -11.11 -2.31
C ALA A 52 -5.79 -12.57 -2.41
N SER A 53 -5.77 -13.26 -1.28
CA SER A 53 -6.44 -14.54 -1.11
C SER A 53 -7.96 -14.34 -1.05
N GLY A 54 -8.72 -15.41 -1.32
CA GLY A 54 -10.18 -15.41 -1.24
C GLY A 54 -10.74 -15.06 0.15
N ASP A 55 -9.92 -15.15 1.19
CA ASP A 55 -10.26 -14.73 2.57
C ASP A 55 -10.08 -13.22 2.82
N GLY A 56 -9.64 -12.44 1.82
CA GLY A 56 -9.43 -11.00 1.95
C GLY A 56 -8.12 -10.62 2.64
N SER A 57 -7.14 -11.51 2.68
CA SER A 57 -5.79 -11.25 3.17
C SER A 57 -4.75 -11.19 2.05
N VAL A 58 -3.62 -10.51 2.28
CA VAL A 58 -2.49 -10.41 1.34
C VAL A 58 -1.18 -10.75 2.02
N ARG A 59 -0.24 -11.29 1.24
CA ARG A 59 1.16 -11.51 1.62
C ARG A 59 2.13 -10.57 0.90
N GLY A 60 1.68 -9.90 -0.16
CA GLY A 60 2.47 -8.97 -0.94
C GLY A 60 1.72 -7.68 -1.22
N MET A 61 2.47 -6.60 -1.38
CA MET A 61 1.99 -5.31 -1.83
C MET A 61 2.87 -4.82 -2.97
N VAL A 62 2.29 -4.14 -3.96
CA VAL A 62 3.01 -3.63 -5.13
C VAL A 62 2.67 -2.16 -5.36
N LEU A 63 3.70 -1.35 -5.59
CA LEU A 63 3.59 -0.02 -6.18
C LEU A 63 4.03 -0.11 -7.63
N ARG A 64 3.18 0.38 -8.54
CA ARG A 64 3.46 0.47 -9.96
C ARG A 64 3.74 1.91 -10.33
N PHE A 65 4.91 2.14 -10.89
CA PHE A 65 5.29 3.37 -11.53
C PHE A 65 5.05 3.18 -13.02
N THR A 66 4.21 4.01 -13.64
CA THR A 66 3.80 3.84 -15.04
C THR A 66 4.72 4.53 -16.02
N ARG A 67 5.78 5.19 -15.54
CA ARG A 67 6.73 5.94 -16.38
C ARG A 67 8.16 5.56 -16.05
N ARG A 68 8.95 5.23 -17.08
CA ARG A 68 10.41 5.02 -16.96
C ARG A 68 11.16 6.23 -16.38
N GLY A 69 10.74 7.44 -16.72
CA GLY A 69 11.34 8.67 -16.20
C GLY A 69 11.23 8.86 -14.68
N ASP A 70 10.37 8.09 -14.00
CA ASP A 70 10.20 8.16 -12.54
C ASP A 70 11.24 7.34 -11.77
N TRP A 71 12.25 6.76 -12.43
CA TRP A 71 13.32 6.01 -11.77
C TRP A 71 13.94 6.73 -10.55
N PRO A 72 14.27 8.04 -10.60
CA PRO A 72 14.80 8.72 -9.43
C PRO A 72 13.87 8.65 -8.20
N ARG A 73 12.54 8.66 -8.41
CA ARG A 73 11.55 8.51 -7.34
C ARG A 73 11.42 7.08 -6.85
N VAL A 74 11.58 6.10 -7.73
CA VAL A 74 11.65 4.68 -7.34
C VAL A 74 12.88 4.44 -6.45
N ALA A 75 14.04 4.94 -6.86
CA ALA A 75 15.29 4.82 -6.12
C ALA A 75 15.24 5.54 -4.76
N GLU A 76 14.71 6.77 -4.73
CA GLU A 76 14.49 7.52 -3.49
C GLU A 76 13.56 6.76 -2.54
N LEU A 77 12.41 6.29 -3.02
CA LEU A 77 11.49 5.50 -2.21
C LEU A 77 12.15 4.20 -1.70
N TYR A 78 12.90 3.49 -2.54
CA TYR A 78 13.61 2.27 -2.16
C TYR A 78 14.56 2.51 -0.98
N GLN A 79 15.29 3.64 -0.98
CA GLN A 79 16.16 4.02 0.12
C GLN A 79 15.35 4.45 1.35
N SER A 80 14.37 5.35 1.20
CA SER A 80 13.54 5.84 2.31
C SER A 80 12.79 4.74 3.05
N LEU A 81 12.33 3.69 2.36
CA LEU A 81 11.71 2.53 3.01
C LEU A 81 12.66 1.86 4.03
N GLN A 82 13.95 1.81 3.73
CA GLN A 82 14.95 1.18 4.58
C GLN A 82 15.52 2.13 5.63
N GLU A 83 15.77 3.38 5.25
CA GLU A 83 16.42 4.37 6.12
C GLU A 83 15.42 5.02 7.09
N ASP A 84 14.25 5.45 6.60
CA ASP A 84 13.28 6.18 7.42
C ASP A 84 12.32 5.24 8.16
N LEU A 85 11.88 4.18 7.49
CA LEU A 85 10.87 3.25 8.02
C LEU A 85 11.48 1.95 8.56
N GLU A 86 12.80 1.78 8.45
CA GLU A 86 13.54 0.59 8.90
C GLU A 86 12.95 -0.73 8.33
N LEU A 87 12.39 -0.68 7.12
CA LEU A 87 11.80 -1.85 6.48
C LEU A 87 12.87 -2.65 5.72
N PRO A 88 12.70 -3.96 5.55
CA PRO A 88 13.52 -4.74 4.64
C PRO A 88 13.48 -4.20 3.21
N ALA A 89 14.59 -4.37 2.48
CA ALA A 89 14.68 -4.06 1.06
C ALA A 89 13.54 -4.71 0.26
N PRO A 90 12.73 -3.94 -0.48
CA PRO A 90 11.75 -4.49 -1.40
C PRO A 90 12.42 -5.05 -2.66
N ALA A 91 11.71 -5.86 -3.45
CA ALA A 91 12.18 -6.18 -4.80
C ALA A 91 11.80 -5.05 -5.77
N ILE A 92 12.64 -4.80 -6.76
CA ILE A 92 12.31 -3.93 -7.90
C ILE A 92 12.24 -4.81 -9.15
N ALA A 93 11.21 -4.60 -9.96
CA ALA A 93 11.15 -5.13 -11.30
C ALA A 93 11.01 -4.01 -12.33
N ALA A 94 11.72 -4.16 -13.45
CA ALA A 94 11.43 -3.39 -14.66
C ALA A 94 10.14 -3.94 -15.28
N SER A 95 9.18 -3.06 -15.56
CA SER A 95 7.97 -3.44 -16.28
C SER A 95 8.26 -3.60 -17.77
N ALA A 96 7.58 -4.56 -18.40
CA ALA A 96 7.65 -4.74 -19.84
C ALA A 96 6.81 -3.69 -20.59
N ASP A 97 5.78 -3.11 -19.95
CA ASP A 97 4.94 -2.05 -20.51
C ASP A 97 5.71 -0.73 -20.51
N ASP A 98 5.81 -0.14 -19.33
CA ASP A 98 6.48 1.10 -19.03
C ASP A 98 6.66 1.23 -17.51
N GLY A 99 7.79 1.79 -17.09
CA GLY A 99 8.15 2.02 -15.68
C GLY A 99 8.56 0.78 -14.87
N TYR A 100 8.18 0.78 -13.59
CA TYR A 100 8.76 -0.12 -12.57
C TYR A 100 7.72 -0.64 -11.59
N LEU A 101 7.99 -1.80 -10.99
CA LEU A 101 7.20 -2.39 -9.93
C LEU A 101 8.08 -2.50 -8.67
N LEU A 102 7.60 -1.93 -7.56
CA LEU A 102 8.22 -2.09 -6.24
C LEU A 102 7.40 -3.07 -5.41
N TRP A 103 7.99 -4.18 -4.99
CA TRP A 103 7.32 -5.28 -4.31
C TRP A 103 7.70 -5.36 -2.85
N LEU A 104 6.73 -5.18 -1.96
CA LEU A 104 6.89 -5.31 -0.52
C LEU A 104 6.31 -6.65 -0.06
N SER A 105 7.13 -7.44 0.63
CA SER A 105 6.74 -8.76 1.17
C SER A 105 6.30 -8.62 2.62
N LEU A 106 5.20 -9.26 3.01
CA LEU A 106 4.67 -9.28 4.38
C LEU A 106 4.90 -10.66 4.99
N ALA A 107 5.45 -10.70 6.21
CA ALA A 107 5.81 -11.95 6.88
C ALA A 107 4.60 -12.73 7.38
N GLU A 108 3.44 -12.09 7.48
CA GLU A 108 2.16 -12.66 7.90
C GLU A 108 1.04 -12.18 6.98
N ALA A 109 -0.01 -12.99 6.85
CA ALA A 109 -1.19 -12.61 6.08
C ALA A 109 -1.84 -11.37 6.72
N THR A 110 -1.94 -10.31 5.94
CA THR A 110 -2.44 -9.01 6.41
C THR A 110 -3.77 -8.70 5.74
N PRO A 111 -4.80 -8.22 6.47
CA PRO A 111 -6.07 -7.85 5.85
C PRO A 111 -5.88 -6.81 4.74
N VAL A 112 -6.55 -7.00 3.60
CA VAL A 112 -6.49 -6.09 2.43
C VAL A 112 -6.70 -4.62 2.83
N PRO A 113 -7.66 -4.25 3.70
CA PRO A 113 -7.85 -2.85 4.11
C PRO A 113 -6.62 -2.26 4.82
N VAL A 114 -5.91 -3.05 5.63
CA VAL A 114 -4.71 -2.61 6.36
C VAL A 114 -3.55 -2.39 5.39
N ALA A 115 -3.32 -3.33 4.47
CA ALA A 115 -2.30 -3.21 3.44
C ALA A 115 -2.57 -2.00 2.51
N ARG A 116 -3.83 -1.81 2.11
CA ARG A 116 -4.26 -0.65 1.30
C ARG A 116 -4.01 0.67 2.02
N ALA A 117 -4.39 0.78 3.30
CA ALA A 117 -4.16 1.98 4.10
C ALA A 117 -2.67 2.31 4.22
N PHE A 118 -1.83 1.29 4.41
CA PHE A 118 -0.37 1.45 4.42
C PHE A 118 0.16 2.00 3.10
N LEU A 119 -0.25 1.44 1.96
CA LEU A 119 0.17 1.92 0.63
C LEU A 119 -0.30 3.35 0.36
N VAL A 120 -1.52 3.70 0.75
CA VAL A 120 -2.04 5.08 0.63
C VAL A 120 -1.20 6.05 1.45
N ALA A 121 -0.88 5.72 2.69
CA ALA A 121 -0.06 6.56 3.56
C ALA A 121 1.38 6.71 3.03
N LEU A 122 1.94 5.63 2.49
CA LEU A 122 3.27 5.64 1.86
C LEU A 122 3.29 6.55 0.62
N CYS A 123 2.30 6.43 -0.26
CA CYS A 123 2.16 7.31 -1.43
C CYS A 123 1.98 8.78 -1.00
N ALA A 124 1.15 9.05 0.00
CA ALA A 124 0.93 10.40 0.50
C ALA A 124 2.19 11.02 1.11
N ARG A 125 3.09 10.21 1.70
CA ARG A 125 4.32 10.71 2.33
C ARG A 125 5.45 10.95 1.34
N TYR A 126 5.68 9.99 0.43
CA TYR A 126 6.89 9.95 -0.41
C TYR A 126 6.62 10.26 -1.89
N LEU A 127 5.38 10.12 -2.34
CA LEU A 127 5.01 10.21 -3.76
C LEU A 127 3.94 11.27 -4.01
N ALA A 128 3.74 12.23 -3.08
CA ALA A 128 2.71 13.27 -3.19
C ALA A 128 2.89 14.18 -4.41
N ASP A 129 4.13 14.34 -4.87
CA ASP A 129 4.48 15.17 -6.03
C ASP A 129 4.21 14.48 -7.38
N LEU A 130 3.94 13.16 -7.37
CA LEU A 130 3.65 12.42 -8.59
C LEU A 130 2.17 12.56 -8.99
N PRO A 131 1.86 12.70 -10.29
CA PRO A 131 0.49 12.67 -10.76
C PRO A 131 -0.22 11.37 -10.35
N PRO A 132 -1.49 11.38 -9.96
CA PRO A 132 -2.21 10.16 -9.57
C PRO A 132 -2.21 9.06 -10.65
N ALA A 133 -2.11 9.42 -11.93
CA ALA A 133 -2.00 8.46 -13.04
C ALA A 133 -0.59 7.83 -13.19
N ALA A 134 0.43 8.41 -12.56
CA ALA A 134 1.80 7.90 -12.58
C ALA A 134 2.02 6.74 -11.62
N ILE A 135 1.15 6.57 -10.62
CA ILE A 135 1.27 5.56 -9.57
C ILE A 135 -0.02 4.76 -9.43
N ALA A 136 0.10 3.43 -9.46
CA ALA A 136 -0.96 2.53 -9.05
C ALA A 136 -0.49 1.64 -7.89
N THR A 137 -1.41 1.26 -7.01
CA THR A 137 -1.13 0.40 -5.86
C THR A 137 -1.88 -0.91 -6.00
N VAL A 138 -1.29 -2.02 -5.55
CA VAL A 138 -1.96 -3.33 -5.46
C VAL A 138 -1.66 -3.96 -4.10
N PRO A 139 -2.67 -4.19 -3.24
CA PRO A 139 -4.10 -3.97 -3.47
C PRO A 139 -4.46 -2.48 -3.62
N GLY A 140 -5.14 -2.16 -4.72
CA GLY A 140 -5.58 -0.80 -5.07
C GLY A 140 -6.87 -0.42 -4.38
N ALA A 141 -7.30 0.84 -4.46
CA ALA A 141 -8.58 1.30 -3.91
C ALA A 141 -9.79 0.77 -4.72
N GLY A 142 -10.92 0.52 -4.05
CA GLY A 142 -12.18 0.14 -4.71
C GLY A 142 -12.26 -1.33 -5.14
N SER A 143 -12.89 -1.56 -6.31
CA SER A 143 -13.16 -2.88 -6.94
C SER A 143 -11.99 -3.40 -7.78
N ASP A 144 -10.81 -2.79 -7.67
CA ASP A 144 -9.63 -3.29 -8.36
C ASP A 144 -9.35 -4.72 -7.91
N THR A 145 -9.23 -5.62 -8.89
CA THR A 145 -9.16 -7.07 -8.70
C THR A 145 -7.92 -7.55 -7.94
N GLY A 146 -7.02 -6.64 -7.57
CA GLY A 146 -5.82 -6.99 -6.81
C GLY A 146 -4.80 -7.77 -7.64
N LEU A 147 -4.89 -7.67 -8.97
CA LEU A 147 -4.10 -8.47 -9.90
C LEU A 147 -2.79 -7.79 -10.28
N VAL A 148 -1.74 -8.59 -10.43
CA VAL A 148 -0.42 -8.20 -10.92
C VAL A 148 0.09 -9.15 -11.97
N GLY A 149 0.72 -8.62 -13.02
CA GLY A 149 1.39 -9.45 -14.02
C GLY A 149 2.47 -10.30 -13.36
N LEU A 150 2.59 -11.55 -13.82
CA LEU A 150 3.71 -12.41 -13.46
C LEU A 150 5.04 -11.73 -13.86
N VAL A 151 6.05 -11.87 -13.01
CA VAL A 151 7.40 -11.39 -13.29
C VAL A 151 8.38 -12.54 -13.05
N PRO A 152 9.25 -12.87 -14.02
CA PRO A 152 9.29 -12.39 -15.40
C PRO A 152 8.09 -12.79 -16.25
N ALA A 153 7.74 -11.96 -17.24
CA ALA A 153 6.80 -12.30 -18.30
C ALA A 153 7.11 -11.50 -19.57
N LEU A 154 6.80 -12.09 -20.73
CA LEU A 154 6.84 -11.42 -22.02
C LEU A 154 5.60 -10.54 -22.19
N HIS A 155 5.79 -9.30 -22.59
CA HIS A 155 4.69 -8.45 -23.04
C HIS A 155 4.46 -8.64 -24.54
N ALA A 156 3.32 -9.23 -24.88
CA ALA A 156 3.03 -9.71 -26.23
C ALA A 156 3.05 -8.60 -27.29
N ALA A 157 2.64 -7.37 -26.94
CA ALA A 157 2.50 -6.30 -27.94
C ALA A 157 3.83 -5.61 -28.31
N ASN A 158 4.84 -5.61 -27.42
CA ASN A 158 6.12 -4.95 -27.68
C ASN A 158 7.33 -5.89 -27.65
N GLY A 159 7.14 -7.16 -27.31
CA GLY A 159 8.20 -8.17 -27.30
C GLY A 159 9.21 -8.01 -26.16
N LYS A 160 8.99 -7.11 -25.20
CA LYS A 160 9.89 -6.87 -24.08
C LYS A 160 9.53 -7.76 -22.89
N TRP A 161 10.54 -8.12 -22.12
CA TRP A 161 10.41 -8.94 -20.91
C TRP A 161 10.46 -8.10 -19.65
N SER A 162 9.55 -8.37 -18.71
CA SER A 162 9.69 -7.88 -17.34
C SER A 162 10.72 -8.73 -16.60
N ALA A 163 11.40 -8.13 -15.63
CA ALA A 163 12.39 -8.83 -14.83
C ALA A 163 12.59 -8.13 -13.48
N PHE A 164 12.85 -8.89 -12.43
CA PHE A 164 13.46 -8.35 -11.22
C PHE A 164 14.87 -7.86 -11.55
N ILE A 165 15.20 -6.68 -11.05
CA ILE A 165 16.46 -5.99 -11.32
C ILE A 165 17.13 -5.61 -10.00
N ASP A 166 18.46 -5.53 -10.03
CA ASP A 166 19.20 -4.93 -8.93
C ASP A 166 18.84 -3.43 -8.87
N PRO A 167 18.64 -2.85 -7.67
CA PRO A 167 18.34 -1.43 -7.54
C PRO A 167 19.38 -0.53 -8.21
N GLY A 168 20.66 -0.92 -8.24
CA GLY A 168 21.71 -0.17 -8.93
C GLY A 168 21.59 -0.18 -10.45
N MET A 169 20.75 -1.03 -11.04
CA MET A 169 20.56 -1.16 -12.49
C MET A 169 19.34 -0.42 -13.04
N GLY A 170 18.48 0.15 -12.20
CA GLY A 170 17.21 0.73 -12.67
C GLY A 170 17.35 1.89 -13.65
N SER A 171 18.44 2.67 -13.58
CA SER A 171 18.70 3.78 -14.50
C SER A 171 18.88 3.34 -15.95
N MET A 172 19.28 2.07 -16.19
CA MET A 172 19.42 1.51 -17.54
C MET A 172 18.07 1.40 -18.26
N PHE A 173 16.97 1.37 -17.52
CA PHE A 173 15.61 1.24 -18.06
C PHE A 173 14.90 2.59 -18.23
N VAL A 174 15.58 3.71 -18.04
CA VAL A 174 14.98 5.05 -18.23
C VAL A 174 14.68 5.29 -19.71
N ASP A 175 15.56 4.84 -20.60
CA ASP A 175 15.41 5.01 -22.05
C ASP A 175 14.69 3.82 -22.71
N GLU A 176 14.79 2.61 -22.14
CA GLU A 176 14.23 1.37 -22.72
C GLU A 176 13.39 0.57 -21.71
N SER A 177 12.24 0.02 -22.14
CA SER A 177 11.39 -0.83 -21.30
C SER A 177 11.84 -2.26 -21.34
N GLY A 178 11.96 -2.86 -20.16
CA GLY A 178 12.21 -4.29 -20.01
C GLY A 178 13.45 -4.78 -20.76
N LEU A 179 13.52 -6.09 -20.96
CA LEU A 179 14.63 -6.76 -21.64
C LEU A 179 14.22 -7.25 -23.03
N ASP A 180 15.14 -7.28 -23.98
CA ASP A 180 14.91 -7.88 -25.31
C ASP A 180 14.88 -9.41 -25.30
N MET A 181 15.42 -10.02 -24.26
CA MET A 181 15.49 -11.47 -24.12
C MET A 181 14.94 -11.92 -22.77
N ALA A 182 14.47 -13.17 -22.72
CA ALA A 182 13.99 -13.78 -21.50
C ALA A 182 15.08 -13.73 -20.41
N PRO A 183 14.77 -13.23 -19.21
CA PRO A 183 15.74 -13.23 -18.11
C PRO A 183 16.01 -14.66 -17.63
N ASN A 184 17.22 -14.87 -17.10
CA ASN A 184 17.59 -16.16 -16.52
C ASN A 184 16.79 -16.40 -15.23
N LEU A 185 15.90 -17.40 -15.24
CA LEU A 185 15.00 -17.69 -14.12
C LEU A 185 15.72 -18.07 -12.82
N ASP A 186 16.90 -18.68 -12.87
CA ASP A 186 17.65 -19.04 -11.67
C ASP A 186 18.29 -17.81 -11.02
N ARG A 187 18.81 -16.88 -11.83
CA ARG A 187 19.27 -15.57 -11.32
C ARG A 187 18.13 -14.76 -10.71
N GLN A 188 16.96 -14.78 -11.33
CA GLN A 188 15.76 -14.13 -10.79
C GLN A 188 15.38 -14.73 -9.42
N ALA A 189 15.42 -16.05 -9.28
CA ALA A 189 15.16 -16.73 -8.01
C ALA A 189 16.21 -16.38 -6.95
N GLU A 190 17.49 -16.31 -7.31
CA GLU A 190 18.57 -15.93 -6.39
C GLU A 190 18.42 -14.52 -5.82
N MET A 191 18.01 -13.56 -6.67
CA MET A 191 17.73 -12.21 -6.22
C MET A 191 16.61 -12.18 -5.18
N LEU A 192 15.52 -12.93 -5.41
CA LEU A 192 14.40 -13.01 -4.47
C LEU A 192 14.75 -13.78 -3.18
N ALA A 193 15.58 -14.82 -3.28
CA ALA A 193 16.00 -15.62 -2.13
C ALA A 193 16.72 -14.80 -1.05
N GLY A 194 17.45 -13.74 -1.45
CA GLY A 194 18.10 -12.81 -0.53
C GLY A 194 17.15 -11.84 0.19
N LEU A 195 15.90 -11.73 -0.25
CA LEU A 195 14.94 -10.77 0.29
C LEU A 195 14.22 -11.27 1.55
N ARG A 196 13.90 -10.31 2.41
CA ARG A 196 13.20 -10.55 3.68
C ARG A 196 11.81 -9.92 3.67
N SER A 197 10.89 -10.56 4.36
CA SER A 197 9.54 -10.04 4.57
C SER A 197 9.49 -9.05 5.74
N ILE A 198 8.63 -8.04 5.62
CA ILE A 198 8.28 -7.08 6.67
C ILE A 198 7.58 -7.84 7.80
N SER A 199 8.12 -7.78 9.02
CA SER A 199 7.45 -8.37 10.19
C SER A 199 6.25 -7.54 10.63
N PRO A 200 5.27 -8.13 11.36
CA PRO A 200 4.12 -7.38 11.86
C PRO A 200 4.52 -6.15 12.68
N ALA A 201 5.54 -6.29 13.54
CA ALA A 201 6.05 -5.20 14.36
C ALA A 201 6.68 -4.08 13.51
N ALA A 202 7.40 -4.41 12.43
CA ALA A 202 7.97 -3.42 11.53
C ALA A 202 6.86 -2.69 10.74
N LEU A 203 5.85 -3.41 10.26
CA LEU A 203 4.69 -2.81 9.59
C LEU A 203 3.95 -1.82 10.50
N GLN A 204 3.67 -2.23 11.74
CA GLN A 204 3.01 -1.37 12.73
C GLN A 204 3.83 -0.10 13.03
N ARG A 205 5.14 -0.23 13.25
CA ARG A 205 6.02 0.93 13.45
C ARG A 205 5.98 1.88 12.26
N ALA A 206 6.12 1.36 11.04
CA ALA A 206 6.07 2.17 9.83
C ALA A 206 4.71 2.88 9.67
N GLN A 207 3.59 2.21 9.99
CA GLN A 207 2.26 2.84 10.01
C GLN A 207 2.18 4.00 11.00
N HIS A 208 2.74 3.84 12.21
CA HIS A 208 2.78 4.92 13.19
C HIS A 208 3.62 6.12 12.72
N LEU A 209 4.79 5.87 12.12
CA LEU A 209 5.65 6.92 11.57
C LEU A 209 4.95 7.69 10.44
N LEU A 210 4.30 6.97 9.51
CA LEU A 210 3.53 7.56 8.42
C LEU A 210 2.34 8.39 8.92
N ALA A 211 1.62 7.91 9.95
CA ALA A 211 0.51 8.63 10.54
C ALA A 211 0.96 9.91 11.27
N ALA A 212 2.09 9.86 11.98
CA ALA A 212 2.65 11.02 12.67
C ALA A 212 3.08 12.13 11.70
N ALA A 213 3.63 11.76 10.54
CA ALA A 213 4.01 12.71 9.50
C ALA A 213 2.81 13.34 8.77
N ALA A 214 1.66 12.64 8.72
CA ALA A 214 0.44 13.13 8.09
C ALA A 214 -0.37 14.08 8.99
N ALA A 215 -0.13 14.09 10.30
CA ALA A 215 -0.75 15.06 11.19
C ALA A 215 -0.24 16.46 10.86
N PRO A 216 -1.12 17.45 10.58
CA PRO A 216 -0.67 18.81 10.35
C PRO A 216 0.07 19.28 11.60
N SER A 217 1.36 19.60 11.42
CA SER A 217 2.16 20.26 12.45
C SER A 217 1.61 21.68 12.63
N LEU A 218 0.54 21.82 13.40
CA LEU A 218 0.10 23.11 13.88
C LEU A 218 1.22 23.65 14.80
N PRO A 219 1.86 24.79 14.48
CA PRO A 219 2.82 25.38 15.39
C PRO A 219 2.07 25.78 16.67
N GLY A 220 2.41 25.13 17.78
CA GLY A 220 1.94 25.52 19.11
C GLY A 220 0.44 25.40 19.31
N ALA A 221 -0.11 24.19 19.26
CA ALA A 221 -1.25 23.90 20.13
C ALA A 221 -0.69 23.80 21.57
N ALA A 222 -0.57 24.95 22.23
CA ALA A 222 -0.67 25.00 23.67
C ALA A 222 -1.84 24.07 24.05
N ALA A 223 -1.57 23.15 24.98
CA ALA A 223 -2.46 22.13 25.51
C ALA A 223 -3.91 22.42 25.12
N SER A 224 -4.48 21.58 24.24
CA SER A 224 -5.92 21.51 24.06
C SER A 224 -6.52 21.71 25.43
N GLY A 225 -7.30 22.77 25.58
CA GLY A 225 -8.13 23.01 26.75
C GLY A 225 -9.10 21.85 26.86
N ALA A 226 -8.59 20.71 27.33
CA ALA A 226 -9.39 19.78 28.07
C ALA A 226 -10.09 20.64 29.09
N LEU A 227 -11.42 20.54 29.13
CA LEU A 227 -12.21 21.07 30.22
C LEU A 227 -11.68 20.45 31.51
N SER A 228 -10.61 21.01 32.07
CA SER A 228 -9.99 20.62 33.33
C SER A 228 -10.83 21.23 34.44
N GLY A 229 -12.10 20.84 34.46
CA GLY A 229 -13.01 21.05 35.57
C GLY A 229 -13.47 19.67 36.02
N THR A 230 -13.29 19.36 37.30
CA THR A 230 -14.06 18.29 37.92
C THR A 230 -15.51 18.78 38.00
N PHE A 231 -16.33 18.44 37.01
CA PHE A 231 -17.74 18.83 37.01
C PHE A 231 -18.50 17.96 37.99
N SER A 232 -19.07 18.59 39.02
CA SER A 232 -19.86 17.92 40.05
C SER A 232 -21.25 17.48 39.56
N ASP A 233 -21.74 18.05 38.46
CA ASP A 233 -23.00 17.67 37.82
C ASP A 233 -23.04 18.01 36.32
N ALA A 234 -24.02 17.43 35.61
CA ALA A 234 -24.23 17.65 34.18
C ALA A 234 -24.53 19.13 33.85
N GLN A 235 -25.13 19.86 34.78
CA GLN A 235 -25.45 21.28 34.60
C GLN A 235 -24.17 22.14 34.52
N SER A 236 -23.21 21.91 35.42
CA SER A 236 -21.95 22.65 35.47
C SER A 236 -21.08 22.36 34.25
N PHE A 237 -21.11 21.13 33.74
CA PHE A 237 -20.45 20.77 32.48
C PHE A 237 -21.05 21.53 31.29
N LEU A 238 -22.37 21.50 31.13
CA LEU A 238 -23.05 22.18 30.02
C LEU A 238 -22.82 23.70 30.06
N LEU A 239 -22.82 24.31 31.25
CA LEU A 239 -22.50 25.73 31.42
C LEU A 239 -21.05 26.06 31.05
N ALA A 240 -20.09 25.19 31.36
CA ALA A 240 -18.70 25.38 30.93
C ALA A 240 -18.56 25.29 29.41
N VAL A 241 -19.23 24.32 28.79
CA VAL A 241 -19.25 24.16 27.31
C VAL A 241 -19.85 25.40 26.63
N ILE A 242 -20.96 25.95 27.13
CA ILE A 242 -21.61 27.15 26.56
C ILE A 242 -20.69 28.38 26.62
N ASN A 243 -19.91 28.53 27.70
CA ASN A 243 -19.07 29.70 27.94
C ASN A 243 -17.65 29.60 27.36
N ASP A 244 -17.29 28.46 26.78
CA ASP A 244 -15.96 28.24 26.21
C ASP A 244 -15.86 28.79 24.77
N PRO A 245 -15.03 29.82 24.51
CA PRO A 245 -14.88 30.39 23.17
C PRO A 245 -14.15 29.46 22.19
N SER A 246 -13.46 28.43 22.67
CA SER A 246 -12.79 27.42 21.85
C SER A 246 -13.73 26.33 21.33
N VAL A 247 -14.92 26.20 21.93
CA VAL A 247 -15.97 25.26 21.49
C VAL A 247 -16.76 25.86 20.32
N SER A 248 -17.04 25.04 19.32
CA SER A 248 -17.78 25.46 18.14
C SER A 248 -19.17 26.03 18.51
N LEU A 249 -19.65 27.02 17.74
CA LEU A 249 -20.96 27.64 18.00
C LEU A 249 -22.10 26.59 18.00
N SER A 250 -22.04 25.60 17.11
CA SER A 250 -23.02 24.52 17.03
C SER A 250 -23.08 23.67 18.30
N GLN A 251 -21.92 23.29 18.87
CA GLN A 251 -21.86 22.53 20.13
C GLN A 251 -22.32 23.36 21.33
N ARG A 252 -22.08 24.68 21.31
CA ARG A 252 -22.61 25.60 22.34
C ARG A 252 -24.13 25.72 22.28
N ILE A 253 -24.72 25.73 21.08
CA ILE A 253 -26.18 25.74 20.90
C ILE A 253 -26.79 24.42 21.36
N GLU A 254 -26.15 23.29 21.06
CA GLU A 254 -26.62 21.97 21.51
C GLU A 254 -26.56 21.85 23.05
N ALA A 255 -25.47 22.32 23.67
CA ALA A 255 -25.32 22.35 25.12
C ALA A 255 -26.35 23.28 25.79
N ALA A 256 -26.63 24.46 25.22
CA ALA A 256 -27.68 25.37 25.68
C ALA A 256 -29.06 24.72 25.59
N THR A 257 -29.32 23.96 24.52
CA THR A 257 -30.58 23.21 24.34
C THR A 257 -30.73 22.12 25.40
N ALA A 258 -29.67 21.37 25.67
CA ALA A 258 -29.64 20.33 26.69
C ALA A 258 -29.81 20.87 28.13
N LEU A 259 -29.58 22.16 28.35
CA LEU A 259 -29.74 22.82 29.65
C LEU A 259 -31.19 23.22 29.97
N LEU A 260 -32.05 23.36 28.95
CA LEU A 260 -33.45 23.81 29.10
C LEU A 260 -34.29 23.00 30.12
N PRO A 261 -34.17 21.65 30.20
CA PRO A 261 -34.91 20.85 31.18
C PRO A 261 -34.49 21.13 32.64
N TYR A 262 -33.25 21.59 32.85
CA TYR A 262 -32.71 21.87 34.19
C TYR A 262 -33.09 23.27 34.68
N THR A 263 -33.22 24.25 33.78
CA THR A 263 -33.65 25.62 34.13
C THR A 263 -35.14 25.68 34.45
N ALA A 264 -35.97 24.84 33.83
CA ALA A 264 -37.41 24.77 34.11
C ALA A 264 -37.73 24.24 35.52
N ARG A 265 -36.80 23.51 36.15
CA ARG A 265 -37.00 22.92 37.49
C ARG A 265 -36.73 23.91 38.63
N LYS A 266 -36.10 25.06 38.35
CA LYS A 266 -35.74 26.09 39.35
C LYS A 266 -36.82 27.16 39.58
N SER A 267 -37.99 27.10 38.93
CA SER A 267 -39.06 28.10 39.09
C SER A 267 -40.24 27.68 39.97
N THR A 268 -40.12 26.60 40.74
CA THR A 268 -41.08 26.21 41.79
C THR A 268 -40.32 26.04 43.10
N GLY A 269 -40.04 27.17 43.74
CA GLY A 269 -39.70 27.31 45.14
C GLY A 269 -40.58 28.40 45.72
#